data_AF-A0A2V7PIU2-F1
#
_entry.id   AF-A0A2V7PIU2-F1
#
_cell.length_a   1.000
_cell.length_b   1.000
_cell.length_c   1.000
_cell.angle_alpha   90.00
_cell.angle_beta   90.00
_cell.angle_gamma   90.00
#
_symmetry.space_group_name_H-M   'P 1'
#
loop_
_entity.id
_entity.type
_entity.pdbx_description
1 polymer ?
#
loop_
_entity_poly.entity_id
_entity_poly.type
_entity_poly.pdbx_seq_one_letter_code
_entity_poly.pdbx_strand_id
1 'polypeptide(L)' 'MADLRVFRTTTQEWEKLIGWRADMRKRGWKLLRVASEGTEMVAVFGRTKGERAEGAGGGGGGPA' A
#
# COMPACT_ATOMS: atom_id res chain seq x y z
N MET A 1 10.41 10.96 5.86
CA MET A 1 10.06 9.84 6.77
C MET A 1 9.09 8.91 6.08
N ALA A 2 9.25 7.60 6.30
CA ALA A 2 8.35 6.58 5.80
C ALA A 2 7.44 6.12 6.95
N ASP A 3 6.14 6.19 6.73
CA ASP A 3 5.10 5.69 7.62
C ASP A 3 4.72 4.26 7.19
N LEU A 4 4.59 3.35 8.16
CA LEU A 4 4.19 1.97 7.93
C LEU A 4 2.93 1.65 8.72
N ARG A 5 2.03 0.88 8.10
CA ARG A 5 0.80 0.36 8.72
C ARG A 5 0.70 -1.12 8.45
N VAL A 6 0.47 -1.90 9.51
CA VAL A 6 0.32 -3.35 9.41
C VAL A 6 -1.08 -3.71 9.87
N PHE A 7 -1.78 -4.49 9.05
CA PHE A 7 -3.05 -5.11 9.41
C PHE A 7 -2.86 -6.61 9.49
N ARG A 8 -3.47 -7.23 10.50
CA ARG A 8 -3.51 -8.68 10.67
C ARG A 8 -4.96 -9.14 10.57
N THR A 9 -5.18 -10.22 9.85
CA THR A 9 -6.46 -10.93 9.79
C THR A 9 -6.20 -12.42 9.70
N THR A 10 -7.25 -13.22 9.62
CA THR A 10 -7.13 -14.65 9.38
C THR A 10 -7.29 -14.94 7.89
N THR A 11 -6.79 -16.09 7.45
CA THR A 11 -6.94 -16.52 6.05
C THR A 11 -8.42 -16.69 5.66
N GLN A 12 -9.30 -16.97 6.62
CA GLN A 12 -10.74 -17.09 6.40
C GLN A 12 -11.41 -15.73 6.12
N GLU A 13 -10.79 -14.64 6.57
CA GLU A 13 -11.31 -13.28 6.42
C GLU A 13 -10.51 -12.47 5.38
N TRP A 14 -9.88 -13.18 4.43
CA TRP A 14 -9.02 -12.58 3.40
C TRP A 14 -9.71 -11.47 2.59
N GLU A 15 -11.03 -11.53 2.44
CA GLU A 15 -11.81 -10.51 1.71
C GLU A 15 -11.69 -9.10 2.34
N LYS A 16 -11.40 -9.02 3.66
CA LYS A 16 -11.14 -7.74 4.34
C LYS A 16 -9.92 -7.02 3.76
N LEU A 17 -8.93 -7.73 3.21
CA LEU A 17 -7.77 -7.13 2.54
C LEU A 17 -8.18 -6.28 1.33
N ILE A 18 -9.19 -6.69 0.57
CA ILE A 18 -9.66 -5.94 -0.59
C ILE A 18 -10.20 -4.58 -0.13
N GLY A 19 -11.01 -4.58 0.94
CA GLY A 19 -11.52 -3.37 1.56
C GLY A 19 -10.41 -2.47 2.10
N TRP A 20 -9.44 -3.06 2.81
CA TRP A 20 -8.28 -2.32 3.33
C TRP A 20 -7.43 -1.72 2.22
N ARG A 21 -7.18 -2.45 1.14
CA ARG A 21 -6.44 -1.96 -0.02
C ARG A 21 -7.14 -0.74 -0.63
N ALA A 22 -8.45 -0.80 -0.79
CA ALA A 22 -9.23 0.33 -1.33
C ALA A 22 -9.19 1.55 -0.39
N ASP A 23 -9.37 1.36 0.91
CA ASP A 23 -9.32 2.44 1.91
C ASP A 23 -7.92 3.06 2.00
N MET A 24 -6.88 2.23 2.13
CA MET A 24 -5.49 2.67 2.19
C MET A 24 -5.09 3.44 0.91
N ARG A 25 -5.47 2.94 -0.27
CA ARG A 25 -5.18 3.63 -1.54
C ARG A 25 -5.83 5.01 -1.61
N LYS A 26 -7.08 5.16 -1.17
CA LYS A 26 -7.76 6.48 -1.08
C LYS A 26 -7.01 7.45 -0.15
N ARG A 27 -6.37 6.92 0.88
CA ARG A 27 -5.60 7.70 1.87
C ARG A 27 -4.13 7.89 1.49
N GLY A 28 -3.75 7.50 0.26
CA GLY A 28 -2.39 7.65 -0.27
C GLY A 28 -1.38 6.64 0.28
N TRP A 29 -1.86 5.51 0.81
CA TRP A 29 -1.03 4.40 1.24
C TRP A 29 -0.92 3.36 0.13
N LYS A 30 0.30 2.85 -0.09
CA LYS A 30 0.57 1.77 -1.05
C LYS A 30 0.68 0.44 -0.28
N LEU A 31 0.06 -0.61 -0.81
CA LEU A 31 0.26 -1.96 -0.30
C LEU A 31 1.66 -2.43 -0.71
N LEU A 32 2.52 -2.69 0.27
CA LEU A 32 3.91 -3.08 0.04
C LEU A 32 4.08 -4.59 0.01
N ARG A 33 3.42 -5.30 0.93
CA ARG A 33 3.55 -6.75 1.07
C ARG A 33 2.29 -7.34 1.68
N VAL A 34 1.92 -8.53 1.21
CA VAL A 34 1.01 -9.42 1.92
C VAL A 34 1.78 -10.69 2.24
N ALA A 35 1.71 -11.14 3.48
CA ALA A 35 2.28 -12.40 3.92
C ALA A 35 1.16 -13.24 4.54
N SER A 36 1.21 -14.56 4.33
CA SER A 36 0.36 -15.53 5.03
C SER A 36 1.26 -16.41 5.87
N GLU A 37 0.91 -16.57 7.13
CA GLU A 37 1.65 -17.38 8.12
C GLU A 37 0.61 -18.26 8.82
N GLY A 38 0.56 -19.53 8.45
CA GLY A 38 -0.49 -20.45 8.89
C GLY A 38 -1.91 -19.92 8.60
N THR A 39 -2.70 -19.74 9.67
CA THR A 39 -4.07 -19.22 9.61
C THR A 39 -4.15 -17.70 9.69
N GLU A 40 -3.02 -17.00 9.75
CA GLU A 40 -2.93 -15.55 9.80
C GLU A 40 -2.48 -14.98 8.45
N MET A 41 -3.05 -13.82 8.10
CA MET A 41 -2.64 -13.00 6.98
C MET A 41 -2.26 -11.61 7.47
N VAL A 42 -1.15 -11.11 6.95
CA VAL A 42 -0.55 -9.83 7.33
C VAL A 42 -0.42 -8.96 6.09
N ALA A 43 -1.04 -7.78 6.13
CA ALA A 43 -0.96 -6.76 5.08
C ALA A 43 -0.09 -5.60 5.56
N VAL A 44 0.98 -5.30 4.83
CA VAL A 44 1.89 -4.19 5.12
C VAL A 44 1.67 -3.08 4.11
N PHE A 45 1.33 -1.90 4.61
CA PHE A 45 1.16 -0.68 3.84
C PHE A 45 2.24 0.32 4.20
N GLY A 46 2.70 1.07 3.21
CA GLY A 46 3.65 2.14 3.39
C GLY A 46 3.18 3.43 2.76
N ARG A 47 3.59 4.54 3.37
CA ARG A 47 3.42 5.87 2.82
C ARG A 47 4.71 6.65 3.06
N THR A 48 5.26 7.24 2.01
CA THR A 48 6.41 8.15 2.13
C THR A 48 5.88 9.58 2.24
N LYS A 49 6.37 10.36 3.21
CA LYS A 49 5.99 11.77 3.41
C LYS A 49 6.56 12.74 2.35
N GLY A 50 6.76 12.26 1.12
CA GLY A 50 7.46 13.00 0.07
C GLY A 50 7.04 12.66 -1.36
N GLU A 51 6.26 11.60 -1.58
CA GLU A 51 5.62 11.42 -2.88
C GLU A 51 4.42 12.37 -2.98
N ARG A 52 4.70 13.56 -3.50
CA ARG A 52 3.75 14.28 -4.36
C ARG A 52 3.08 13.23 -5.24
N ALA A 53 1.78 13.05 -5.04
CA ALA A 53 0.84 12.29 -5.86
C ALA A 53 1.51 11.58 -7.05
N GLU A 54 1.78 10.27 -6.90
CA GLU A 54 2.15 9.43 -8.05
C GLU A 54 1.00 9.50 -9.05
N GLY A 55 1.22 10.32 -10.08
CA GLY A 55 0.20 10.91 -10.95
C GLY A 55 0.74 12.04 -11.83
N ALA A 56 1.90 12.62 -11.52
CA ALA A 56 2.60 13.53 -12.43
C ALA A 56 4.11 13.25 -12.43
N GLY A 57 4.60 12.58 -13.47
CA GLY A 57 6.04 12.32 -13.59
C GLY A 57 6.48 11.38 -14.71
N GLY A 58 5.75 11.30 -15.83
CA GLY A 58 6.25 10.67 -17.04
C GLY A 58 7.17 11.65 -17.79
N GLY A 59 8.47 11.58 -17.48
CA GLY A 59 9.60 11.94 -18.35
C GLY A 59 9.52 13.26 -19.14
N GLY A 60 9.97 14.35 -18.54
CA GLY A 60 10.49 15.49 -19.30
C GLY A 60 11.78 15.07 -20.01
N GLY A 61 11.71 14.82 -21.32
CA GLY A 61 12.86 14.88 -22.21
C GLY A 61 13.14 16.35 -22.55
N GLY A 62 14.22 16.89 -21.99
CA GLY A 62 14.71 18.24 -22.30
C GLY A 62 15.49 18.31 -23.63
N PRO A 63 15.78 19.53 -24.11
CA PRO A 63 16.04 19.84 -25.51
C PRO A 63 17.50 19.65 -25.95
N ALA A 64 17.67 19.39 -27.24
CA ALA A 64 18.89 19.65 -28.01
C ALA A 64 18.50 20.37 -29.31
#